data_AF-A0A1F5P335-F1
#
_entry.id   AF-A0A1F5P335-F1
#
_cell.length_a   1.000
_cell.length_b   1.000
_cell.length_c   1.000
_cell.angle_alpha   90.00
_cell.angle_beta   90.00
_cell.angle_gamma   90.00
#
_symmetry.space_group_name_H-M   'P 1'
#
loop_
_entity.id
_entity.type
_entity.pdbx_description
1 polymer ?
#
loop_
_entity_poly.entity_id
_entity_poly.type
_entity_poly.pdbx_seq_one_letter_code
_entity_poly.pdbx_strand_id
1 'polypeptide(L)'
;MEMLDTGMVAEQQAQAVIAMRKNGVIIDKTILLPDKMDCLLRVVDYDFDFYGFNIPIVVQARNYGAVSRVVNGLSSFTSYASVDLKSIKSTIINEEIEIMVEKSGIVNAVELKSNIYLGGRRYGDTSDMNMPVIVPVDRKKVKKGGKIKLNISYNMGLGFTEFNVDII
;
A
#
# COMPACT_ATOMS: atom_id res chain seq x y z
N MET A 1 1.81 -15.92 14.64
CA MET A 1 1.01 -15.15 13.68
C MET A 1 1.90 -14.02 13.21
N GLU A 2 2.05 -13.87 11.89
CA GLU A 2 2.79 -12.76 11.29
C GLU A 2 1.88 -11.53 11.23
N MET A 3 2.42 -10.31 11.39
CA MET A 3 1.64 -9.06 11.54
C MET A 3 1.89 -8.10 10.37
N LEU A 4 2.04 -8.60 9.15
CA LEU A 4 2.17 -7.75 7.98
C LEU A 4 0.85 -7.65 7.25
N ASP A 5 0.45 -6.43 6.92
CA ASP A 5 -0.63 -6.13 6.00
C ASP A 5 -0.14 -5.21 4.88
N THR A 6 -0.98 -4.97 3.88
CA THR A 6 -0.62 -4.16 2.71
C THR A 6 -0.35 -2.72 3.12
N GLY A 7 0.89 -2.29 2.92
CA GLY A 7 1.35 -0.96 3.30
C GLY A 7 1.60 -0.76 4.79
N MET A 8 1.54 -1.79 5.64
CA MET A 8 1.60 -1.64 7.11
C MET A 8 0.51 -0.70 7.65
N VAL A 9 -0.66 -0.69 7.02
CA VAL A 9 -1.71 0.29 7.32
C VAL A 9 -2.46 -0.11 8.58
N ALA A 10 -2.83 -1.38 8.72
CA ALA A 10 -3.69 -1.89 9.78
C ALA A 10 -2.94 -2.63 10.89
N GLU A 11 -1.85 -3.33 10.58
CA GLU A 11 -1.16 -4.16 11.58
C GLU A 11 0.00 -3.43 12.26
N GLN A 12 0.22 -3.71 13.55
CA GLN A 12 1.09 -2.93 14.43
C GLN A 12 2.57 -3.37 14.42
N GLN A 13 3.05 -3.95 13.32
CA GLN A 13 4.43 -4.47 13.22
C GLN A 13 5.48 -3.37 13.47
N ALA A 14 5.29 -2.19 12.87
CA ALA A 14 6.21 -1.07 13.02
C ALA A 14 6.32 -0.62 14.50
N GLN A 15 5.18 -0.45 15.18
CA GLN A 15 5.11 -0.07 16.59
C GLN A 15 5.78 -1.10 17.49
N ALA A 16 5.50 -2.39 17.25
CA ALA A 16 6.10 -3.48 18.01
C ALA A 16 7.62 -3.48 17.88
N VAL A 17 8.15 -3.32 16.66
CA VAL A 17 9.60 -3.24 16.41
C VAL A 17 10.23 -2.04 17.11
N ILE A 18 9.62 -0.85 17.00
CA ILE A 18 10.11 0.36 17.66
C ILE A 18 10.13 0.16 19.19
N ALA A 19 9.05 -0.39 19.76
CA ALA A 19 8.95 -0.64 21.20
C ALA A 19 9.97 -1.68 21.68
N MET A 20 10.11 -2.80 20.97
CA MET A 20 11.10 -3.84 21.32
C MET A 20 12.53 -3.32 21.28
N ARG A 21 12.87 -2.47 20.29
CA ARG A 21 14.17 -1.80 20.22
C ARG A 21 14.38 -0.85 21.40
N LYS A 22 13.40 -0.01 21.71
CA LYS A 22 13.46 0.94 22.85
C LYS A 22 13.68 0.22 24.19
N ASN A 23 13.15 -0.99 24.33
CA ASN A 23 13.27 -1.81 25.54
C ASN A 23 14.49 -2.77 25.52
N GLY A 24 15.39 -2.64 24.54
CA GLY A 24 16.63 -3.44 24.47
C GLY A 24 16.44 -4.90 24.07
N VAL A 25 15.25 -5.30 23.61
CA VAL A 25 14.97 -6.66 23.10
C VAL A 25 15.59 -6.85 21.71
N ILE A 26 15.46 -5.83 20.85
CA ILE A 26 16.16 -5.77 19.57
C ILE A 26 17.46 -5.00 19.77
N ILE A 27 18.58 -5.66 19.51
CA ILE A 27 19.93 -5.10 19.56
C ILE A 27 20.55 -5.12 18.16
N ASP A 28 21.73 -4.50 17.99
CA ASP A 28 22.39 -4.38 16.68
C ASP A 28 22.71 -5.73 16.01
N LYS A 29 22.86 -6.80 16.80
CA LYS A 29 23.10 -8.16 16.30
C LYS A 29 21.81 -8.94 15.98
N THR A 30 20.64 -8.41 16.33
CA THR A 30 19.36 -9.07 16.11
C THR A 30 19.06 -9.11 14.61
N ILE A 31 18.76 -10.31 14.11
CA ILE A 31 18.27 -10.49 12.74
C ILE A 31 16.75 -10.40 12.78
N LEU A 32 16.18 -9.42 12.06
CA LEU A 32 14.74 -9.28 11.88
C LEU A 32 14.31 -9.97 10.59
N LEU A 33 13.22 -10.73 10.65
CA LEU A 33 12.56 -11.36 9.51
C LEU A 33 11.04 -11.12 9.65
N PRO A 34 10.40 -10.38 8.74
CA PRO A 34 10.99 -9.62 7.63
C PRO A 34 11.98 -8.54 8.10
N ASP A 35 12.93 -8.18 7.24
CA ASP A 35 13.83 -7.06 7.50
C ASP A 35 13.39 -5.77 6.83
N LYS A 36 12.68 -5.87 5.70
CA LYS A 36 12.19 -4.71 4.96
C LYS A 36 10.86 -4.99 4.30
N MET A 37 10.07 -3.94 4.08
CA MET A 37 8.88 -3.96 3.25
C MET A 37 8.82 -2.73 2.34
N ASP A 38 8.63 -2.95 1.04
CA ASP A 38 8.34 -1.89 0.08
C ASP A 38 6.82 -1.80 -0.10
N CYS A 39 6.28 -0.59 0.07
CA CYS A 39 4.88 -0.28 -0.10
C CYS A 39 4.69 0.33 -1.49
N LEU A 40 3.85 -0.32 -2.29
CA LEU A 40 3.70 -0.03 -3.70
C LEU A 40 2.27 0.41 -3.98
N LEU A 41 2.10 1.21 -5.03
CA LEU A 41 0.78 1.47 -5.58
C LEU A 41 0.81 1.70 -7.08
N ARG A 42 -0.36 1.57 -7.70
CA ARG A 42 -0.62 2.02 -9.08
C ARG A 42 -1.98 2.71 -9.15
N VAL A 43 -2.15 3.59 -10.13
CA VAL A 43 -3.47 4.17 -10.41
C VAL A 43 -4.29 3.25 -11.31
N VAL A 44 -5.58 3.11 -11.01
CA VAL A 44 -6.48 2.21 -11.72
C VAL A 44 -7.84 2.85 -12.03
N ASP A 45 -8.50 2.27 -13.03
CA ASP A 45 -9.95 2.37 -13.24
C ASP A 45 -10.59 1.14 -12.60
N TYR A 46 -11.38 1.37 -11.56
CA TYR A 46 -11.99 0.34 -10.73
C TYR A 46 -13.50 0.37 -10.83
N ASP A 47 -14.10 -0.81 -10.99
CA ASP A 47 -15.56 -0.94 -11.01
C ASP A 47 -16.12 -1.07 -9.58
N PHE A 48 -16.63 0.05 -9.06
CA PHE A 48 -17.32 0.15 -7.77
C PHE A 48 -18.82 -0.18 -7.83
N ASP A 49 -19.34 -0.75 -8.93
CA ASP A 49 -20.71 -1.24 -8.98
C ASP A 49 -20.87 -2.57 -8.22
N PHE A 50 -21.41 -2.52 -7.02
CA PHE A 50 -21.74 -3.72 -6.26
C PHE A 50 -23.25 -3.93 -6.30
N TYR A 51 -23.70 -4.79 -7.23
CA TYR A 51 -25.11 -5.15 -7.41
C TYR A 51 -26.02 -3.96 -7.78
N GLY A 52 -25.54 -3.08 -8.67
CA GLY A 52 -26.26 -1.88 -9.12
C GLY A 52 -26.07 -0.66 -8.22
N PHE A 53 -25.27 -0.77 -7.16
CA PHE A 53 -24.94 0.33 -6.27
C PHE A 53 -23.48 0.76 -6.48
N ASN A 54 -23.27 2.05 -6.73
CA ASN A 54 -21.93 2.62 -6.79
C ASN A 54 -21.42 2.90 -5.37
N ILE A 55 -20.51 2.06 -4.86
CA ILE A 55 -20.00 2.11 -3.49
C ILE A 55 -18.47 2.30 -3.51
N PRO A 56 -17.97 3.55 -3.57
CA PRO A 56 -16.53 3.84 -3.56
C PRO A 56 -15.96 3.72 -2.13
N ILE A 57 -15.67 2.49 -1.73
CA ILE A 57 -15.10 2.16 -0.41
C ILE A 57 -13.73 1.51 -0.57
N VAL A 58 -12.96 1.47 0.51
CA VAL A 58 -11.76 0.65 0.57
C VAL A 58 -12.15 -0.83 0.42
N VAL A 59 -11.52 -1.53 -0.53
CA VAL A 59 -11.79 -2.94 -0.80
C VAL A 59 -10.55 -3.76 -0.47
N GLN A 60 -10.67 -4.62 0.54
CA GLN A 60 -9.71 -5.66 0.87
C GLN A 60 -10.44 -7.00 0.82
N ALA A 61 -10.07 -7.87 -0.11
CA ALA A 61 -10.74 -9.15 -0.30
C ALA A 61 -9.76 -10.26 -0.63
N ARG A 62 -9.93 -11.38 0.09
CA ARG A 62 -9.12 -12.59 -0.06
C ARG A 62 -9.20 -13.15 -1.48
N ASN A 63 -8.26 -14.04 -1.81
CA ASN A 63 -8.19 -14.70 -3.11
C ASN A 63 -8.16 -13.71 -4.28
N TYR A 64 -7.50 -12.56 -4.09
CA TYR A 64 -7.41 -11.51 -5.12
C TYR A 64 -8.79 -10.94 -5.52
N GLY A 65 -9.81 -11.07 -4.66
CA GLY A 65 -11.14 -10.54 -4.92
C GLY A 65 -11.13 -9.03 -5.17
N ALA A 66 -10.25 -8.30 -4.48
CA ALA A 66 -10.10 -6.86 -4.64
C ALA A 66 -9.69 -6.51 -6.08
N VAL A 67 -8.78 -7.25 -6.71
CA VAL A 67 -8.29 -6.92 -8.06
C VAL A 67 -9.20 -7.43 -9.18
N SER A 68 -10.15 -8.32 -8.88
CA SER A 68 -11.03 -8.92 -9.89
C SER A 68 -11.92 -7.91 -10.63
N ARG A 69 -12.11 -6.72 -10.05
CA ARG A 69 -12.91 -5.61 -10.62
C ARG A 69 -12.07 -4.44 -11.14
N VAL A 70 -10.75 -4.60 -11.22
CA VAL A 70 -9.90 -3.61 -11.89
C VAL A 70 -10.21 -3.67 -13.38
N VAL A 71 -10.86 -2.63 -13.90
CA VAL A 71 -11.19 -2.50 -15.31
C VAL A 71 -9.92 -2.24 -16.12
N ASN A 72 -9.10 -1.29 -15.65
CA ASN A 72 -7.81 -0.96 -16.26
C ASN A 72 -6.76 -0.62 -15.21
N GLY A 73 -5.60 -1.29 -15.26
CA GLY A 73 -4.37 -0.77 -14.68
C GLY A 73 -3.82 0.37 -15.57
N LEU A 74 -3.76 1.59 -15.05
CA LEU A 74 -3.40 2.80 -15.80
C LEU A 74 -1.92 3.18 -15.67
N SER A 75 -1.21 2.58 -14.71
CA SER A 75 0.24 2.67 -14.53
C SER A 75 0.85 1.35 -14.06
N SER A 76 2.17 1.23 -14.15
CA SER A 76 2.94 0.26 -13.36
C SER A 76 2.87 0.59 -11.87
N PHE A 77 3.27 -0.40 -11.04
CA PHE A 77 3.47 -0.17 -9.61
C PHE A 77 4.69 0.71 -9.36
N THR A 78 4.51 1.71 -8.52
CA THR A 78 5.55 2.63 -8.03
C THR A 78 5.64 2.49 -6.52
N SER A 79 6.87 2.44 -6.00
CA SER A 79 7.09 2.45 -4.55
C SER A 79 6.82 3.84 -4.01
N TYR A 80 5.99 3.93 -2.97
CA TYR A 80 5.73 5.18 -2.26
C TYR A 80 6.42 5.23 -0.90
N ALA A 81 6.72 4.08 -0.30
CA ALA A 81 7.47 4.00 0.94
C ALA A 81 8.30 2.71 0.99
N SER A 82 9.47 2.78 1.62
CA SER A 82 10.33 1.63 1.90
C SER A 82 10.64 1.61 3.39
N VAL A 83 10.10 0.64 4.10
CA VAL A 83 10.22 0.54 5.55
C VAL A 83 11.24 -0.54 5.89
N ASP A 84 12.40 -0.11 6.35
CA ASP A 84 13.44 -0.99 6.88
C ASP A 84 13.22 -1.18 8.39
N LEU A 85 12.82 -2.37 8.80
CA LEU A 85 12.53 -2.68 10.20
C LEU A 85 13.78 -2.66 11.07
N LYS A 86 14.99 -2.77 10.49
CA LYS A 86 16.25 -2.63 11.24
C LYS A 86 16.49 -1.19 11.68
N SER A 87 16.04 -0.22 10.90
CA SER A 87 16.31 1.21 11.11
C SER A 87 15.08 2.07 11.40
N ILE A 88 13.87 1.50 11.37
CA ILE A 88 12.62 2.22 11.62
C ILE A 88 12.60 2.94 12.99
N LYS A 89 12.17 4.20 12.97
CA LYS A 89 12.03 5.08 14.15
C LYS A 89 10.69 5.80 14.24
N SER A 90 9.92 5.83 13.15
CA SER A 90 8.63 6.49 13.03
C SER A 90 7.66 5.56 12.31
N THR A 91 6.37 5.70 12.64
CA THR A 91 5.25 5.02 11.98
C THR A 91 4.50 5.95 11.03
N ILE A 92 4.89 7.22 10.93
CA ILE A 92 4.24 8.21 10.09
C ILE A 92 4.76 8.10 8.65
N ILE A 93 3.84 7.97 7.71
CA ILE A 93 4.09 8.12 6.27
C ILE A 93 3.40 9.40 5.81
N ASN A 94 4.13 10.23 5.07
CA ASN A 94 3.61 11.41 4.39
C ASN A 94 4.49 11.68 3.17
N GLU A 95 4.07 11.16 2.02
CA GLU A 95 4.89 11.09 0.81
C GLU A 95 4.14 11.72 -0.37
N GLU A 96 4.87 12.49 -1.18
CA GLU A 96 4.40 12.92 -2.50
C GLU A 96 5.09 12.07 -3.56
N ILE A 97 4.30 11.43 -4.41
CA ILE A 97 4.82 10.62 -5.52
C ILE A 97 4.27 11.09 -6.85
N GLU A 98 5.09 10.94 -7.89
CA GLU A 98 4.70 11.19 -9.27
C GLU A 98 4.60 9.86 -10.03
N ILE A 99 3.45 9.64 -10.67
CA ILE A 99 3.15 8.42 -11.42
C ILE A 99 3.00 8.75 -12.89
N MET A 100 3.71 8.00 -13.73
CA MET A 100 3.55 8.06 -15.17
C MET A 100 2.33 7.25 -15.60
N VAL A 101 1.46 7.88 -16.38
CA VAL A 101 0.27 7.25 -16.94
C VAL A 101 0.66 6.48 -18.20
N GLU A 102 0.46 5.17 -18.19
CA GLU A 102 0.81 4.28 -19.30
C GLU A 102 -0.36 4.05 -20.25
N LYS A 103 -1.60 4.24 -19.76
CA LYS A 103 -2.84 4.10 -20.53
C LYS A 103 -3.79 5.26 -20.24
N SER A 104 -4.44 5.79 -21.28
CA SER A 104 -5.50 6.78 -21.12
C SER A 104 -6.74 6.14 -20.48
N GLY A 105 -7.45 6.88 -19.63
CA GLY A 105 -8.62 6.34 -18.93
C GLY A 105 -9.14 7.29 -17.85
N ILE A 106 -9.91 6.73 -16.92
CA ILE A 106 -10.38 7.43 -15.72
C ILE A 106 -9.69 6.78 -14.52
N VAL A 107 -8.88 7.54 -13.81
CA VAL A 107 -8.42 7.15 -12.48
C VAL A 107 -9.56 7.41 -11.51
N ASN A 108 -9.92 6.41 -10.72
CA ASN A 108 -10.89 6.53 -9.62
C ASN A 108 -10.49 5.73 -8.37
N ALA A 109 -9.37 5.02 -8.42
CA ALA A 109 -8.79 4.35 -7.28
C ALA A 109 -7.27 4.20 -7.43
N VAL A 110 -6.60 3.91 -6.31
CA VAL A 110 -5.27 3.32 -6.29
C VAL A 110 -5.36 1.87 -5.84
N GLU A 111 -4.56 1.01 -6.47
CA GLU A 111 -4.33 -0.34 -6.00
C GLU A 111 -3.02 -0.37 -5.23
N LEU A 112 -3.07 -0.79 -3.98
CA LEU A 112 -1.93 -0.96 -3.09
C LEU A 112 -1.44 -2.41 -3.11
N LYS A 113 -0.13 -2.56 -3.06
CA LYS A 113 0.56 -3.85 -2.89
C LYS A 113 1.77 -3.69 -1.98
N SER A 114 2.38 -4.80 -1.61
CA SER A 114 3.62 -4.77 -0.85
C SER A 114 4.58 -5.87 -1.29
N ASN A 115 5.86 -5.55 -1.30
CA ASN A 115 6.93 -6.53 -1.39
C ASN A 115 7.57 -6.67 -0.01
N ILE A 116 7.67 -7.89 0.48
CA ILE A 116 8.30 -8.23 1.75
C ILE A 116 9.69 -8.80 1.47
N TYR A 117 10.67 -8.41 2.29
CA TYR A 117 12.05 -8.89 2.21
C TYR A 117 12.36 -9.75 3.44
N LEU A 118 12.82 -10.97 3.17
CA LEU A 118 13.22 -11.95 4.19
C LEU A 118 14.64 -12.39 3.87
N GLY A 119 15.62 -11.85 4.59
CA GLY A 119 17.02 -12.25 4.44
C GLY A 119 17.55 -12.03 3.01
N GLY A 120 17.19 -10.90 2.40
CA GLY A 120 17.60 -10.52 1.05
C GLY A 120 16.77 -11.13 -0.08
N ARG A 121 15.80 -12.01 0.22
CA ARG A 121 14.84 -12.52 -0.77
C ARG A 121 13.57 -11.69 -0.77
N ARG A 122 13.05 -11.41 -1.97
CA ARG A 122 11.81 -10.65 -2.17
C ARG A 122 10.61 -11.59 -2.34
N TYR A 123 9.54 -11.31 -1.61
CA TYR A 123 8.25 -11.98 -1.67
C TYR A 123 7.17 -10.95 -1.98
N GLY A 124 6.20 -11.30 -2.83
CA GLY A 124 5.10 -10.40 -3.20
C GLY A 124 3.91 -10.46 -2.23
N ASP A 125 2.78 -9.96 -2.72
CA ASP A 125 1.49 -10.07 -2.07
C ASP A 125 0.95 -11.51 -2.06
N THR A 126 0.27 -11.87 -0.98
CA THR A 126 -0.41 -13.15 -0.78
C THR A 126 -1.92 -12.93 -0.65
N SER A 127 -2.72 -13.97 -0.86
CA SER A 127 -4.18 -13.90 -0.74
C SER A 127 -4.68 -13.63 0.68
N ASP A 128 -3.88 -13.89 1.72
CA ASP A 128 -4.36 -14.01 3.10
C ASP A 128 -3.67 -13.10 4.11
N MET A 129 -2.43 -12.66 3.86
CA MET A 129 -1.67 -11.85 4.83
C MET A 129 -1.53 -10.39 4.35
N ASN A 130 -1.04 -10.19 3.14
CA ASN A 130 -0.79 -8.87 2.54
C ASN A 130 -1.44 -8.74 1.15
N MET A 131 -2.74 -9.03 1.09
CA MET A 131 -3.52 -9.01 -0.15
C MET A 131 -3.65 -7.59 -0.73
N PRO A 132 -3.77 -7.43 -2.07
CA PRO A 132 -3.99 -6.13 -2.65
C PRO A 132 -5.19 -5.41 -2.05
N VAL A 133 -5.06 -4.10 -1.89
CA VAL A 133 -6.12 -3.24 -1.38
C VAL A 133 -6.44 -2.18 -2.42
N ILE A 134 -7.72 -1.94 -2.66
CA ILE A 134 -8.19 -0.85 -3.50
C ILE A 134 -8.62 0.29 -2.58
N VAL A 135 -8.08 1.49 -2.81
CA VAL A 135 -8.46 2.70 -2.10
C VAL A 135 -9.06 3.69 -3.10
N PRO A 136 -10.31 4.14 -2.91
CA PRO A 136 -10.95 5.08 -3.82
C PRO A 136 -10.23 6.43 -3.78
N VAL A 137 -10.22 7.13 -4.92
CA VAL A 137 -9.75 8.51 -5.04
C VAL A 137 -10.72 9.30 -5.92
N ASP A 138 -10.59 10.63 -5.88
CA ASP A 138 -11.35 11.50 -6.77
C ASP A 138 -11.13 11.16 -8.25
N ARG A 139 -12.24 11.15 -9.00
CA ARG A 139 -12.23 10.74 -10.41
C ARG A 139 -11.47 11.75 -11.25
N LYS A 140 -10.42 11.30 -11.96
CA LYS A 140 -9.62 12.14 -12.87
C LYS A 140 -9.44 11.48 -14.22
N LYS A 141 -9.79 12.18 -15.30
CA LYS A 141 -9.47 11.75 -16.67
C LYS A 141 -7.98 11.96 -16.93
N VAL A 142 -7.33 10.95 -17.47
CA VAL A 142 -5.88 10.97 -17.74
C VAL A 142 -5.57 10.49 -19.15
N LYS A 143 -4.43 10.94 -19.68
CA LYS A 143 -3.92 10.54 -20.99
C LYS A 143 -2.59 9.82 -20.84
N LYS A 144 -2.37 8.80 -21.68
CA LYS A 144 -1.07 8.12 -21.81
C LYS A 144 0.07 9.14 -21.99
N GLY A 145 1.16 8.94 -21.27
CA GLY A 145 2.32 9.83 -21.21
C GLY A 145 2.15 11.01 -20.25
N GLY A 146 0.94 11.23 -19.70
CA GLY A 146 0.70 12.19 -18.65
C GLY A 146 1.32 11.75 -17.31
N LYS A 147 1.31 12.68 -16.34
CA LYS A 147 1.77 12.45 -14.98
C LYS A 147 0.66 12.76 -14.00
N ILE A 148 0.58 11.99 -12.92
CA ILE A 148 -0.31 12.23 -11.79
C ILE A 148 0.56 12.38 -10.56
N LYS A 149 0.32 13.42 -9.78
CA LYS A 149 0.91 13.55 -8.46
C LYS A 149 -0.09 13.07 -7.43
N LEU A 150 0.38 12.27 -6.49
CA LEU A 150 -0.39 11.83 -5.34
C LEU A 150 0.29 12.30 -4.06
N ASN A 151 -0.49 12.77 -3.11
CA ASN A 151 -0.08 12.85 -1.71
C ASN A 151 -0.65 11.64 -0.97
N ILE A 152 0.18 10.93 -0.20
CA ILE A 152 -0.21 9.77 0.59
C ILE A 152 0.20 10.02 2.02
N SER A 153 -0.74 9.94 2.96
CA SER A 153 -0.43 10.12 4.37
C SER A 153 -1.23 9.19 5.25
N TYR A 154 -0.55 8.60 6.24
CA TYR A 154 -1.15 7.77 7.28
C TYR A 154 -0.16 7.52 8.42
N ASN A 155 -0.66 6.93 9.48
CA ASN A 155 0.14 6.35 10.54
C ASN A 155 -0.02 4.83 10.49
N MET A 156 1.10 4.11 10.33
CA MET A 156 1.10 2.65 10.25
C MET A 156 0.33 2.03 11.43
N GLY A 157 -0.31 0.89 11.23
CA GLY A 157 -1.00 0.12 12.28
C GLY A 157 -2.23 0.79 12.91
N LEU A 158 -2.79 1.84 12.30
CA LEU A 158 -4.03 2.50 12.74
C LEU A 158 -5.24 2.20 11.84
N GLY A 159 -5.05 1.44 10.77
CA GLY A 159 -6.09 1.03 9.84
C GLY A 159 -6.35 2.05 8.72
N PHE A 160 -7.20 1.63 7.78
CA PHE A 160 -7.49 2.41 6.57
C PHE A 160 -8.35 3.66 6.80
N THR A 161 -8.90 3.86 7.99
CA THR A 161 -9.62 5.09 8.34
C THR A 161 -8.71 6.30 8.40
N GLU A 162 -7.42 6.10 8.70
CA GLU A 162 -6.38 7.14 8.73
C GLU A 162 -5.55 7.17 7.43
N PHE A 163 -5.92 6.34 6.44
CA PHE A 163 -5.21 6.28 5.17
C PHE A 163 -5.78 7.28 4.18
N ASN A 164 -5.01 8.33 3.90
CA ASN A 164 -5.36 9.38 2.95
C ASN A 164 -4.51 9.25 1.69
N VAL A 165 -5.17 9.35 0.54
CA VAL A 165 -4.51 9.43 -0.76
C VAL A 165 -5.27 10.40 -1.65
N ASP A 166 -4.61 11.51 -1.97
CA ASP A 166 -5.20 12.61 -2.73
C ASP A 166 -4.47 12.80 -4.04
N ILE A 167 -5.23 13.04 -5.11
CA ILE A 167 -4.65 13.49 -6.37
C ILE A 167 -4.46 15.01 -6.29
N ILE A 168 -3.21 15.46 -6.41
CA ILE A 168 -2.84 16.89 -6.40
C ILE A 168 -2.52 17.43 -7.80
#